data_AF-A0AAW2NBC2-F1
#
_entry.id   AF-A0AAW2NBC2-F1
#
_cell.length_a   1.000
_cell.length_b   1.000
_cell.length_c   1.000
_cell.angle_alpha   90.00
_cell.angle_beta   90.00
_cell.angle_gamma   90.00
#
_symmetry.space_group_name_H-M   'P 1'
#
loop_
_entity.id
_entity.type
_entity.pdbx_description
1 polymer ?
#
loop_
_entity_poly.entity_id
_entity_poly.type
_entity_poly.pdbx_seq_one_letter_code
_entity_poly.pdbx_strand_id
1 'polypeptide(L)' 'MDRISKLPGQPPVGFSQFSGYVAVNDEDGRALFYWLTEATNNANTKPLVLWLNGGAIHLSYDWYTI' A
#
# COMPACT_ATOMS: atom_id res chain seq x y z
N MET A 1 -6.46 7.98 -11.39
CA MET A 1 -5.01 8.13 -11.57
C MET A 1 -4.28 6.90 -11.04
N ASP A 2 -4.75 6.30 -9.95
CA ASP A 2 -4.03 5.29 -9.16
C ASP A 2 -4.05 3.86 -9.72
N ARG A 3 -4.75 3.62 -10.84
CA ARG A 3 -4.84 2.28 -11.42
C ARG A 3 -3.49 1.88 -12.01
N ILE A 4 -2.96 0.76 -11.55
CA ILE A 4 -1.73 0.19 -12.09
C ILE A 4 -2.11 -0.66 -13.30
N SER A 5 -1.57 -0.30 -14.47
CA SER A 5 -1.81 -1.05 -15.70
C SER A 5 -0.93 -2.29 -15.82
N LYS A 6 0.32 -2.21 -15.35
CA LYS A 6 1.30 -3.30 -15.38
C LYS A 6 2.41 -3.05 -14.36
N LEU A 7 2.86 -4.11 -13.69
CA LEU A 7 4.08 -4.08 -12.89
C LEU A 7 5.25 -4.75 -13.65
N PRO A 8 6.50 -4.24 -13.50
CA PRO A 8 7.67 -4.91 -14.04
C PRO A 8 7.77 -6.36 -13.51
N GLY A 9 7.96 -7.32 -14.41
CA GLY A 9 8.11 -8.74 -14.06
C GLY A 9 6.83 -9.45 -13.60
N GLN A 10 5.70 -8.76 -13.46
CA GLN A 10 4.44 -9.39 -13.08
C GLN A 10 3.84 -10.15 -14.28
N PRO A 11 3.47 -11.44 -14.10
CA PRO A 11 2.72 -12.17 -15.12
C PRO A 11 1.30 -11.58 -15.30
N PRO A 12 0.57 -11.94 -16.36
CA PRO A 12 -0.83 -11.52 -16.50
C PRO A 12 -1.66 -11.91 -15.27
N VAL A 13 -2.40 -10.95 -14.73
CA VAL A 13 -3.31 -11.13 -13.59
C VAL A 13 -4.74 -10.80 -13.97
N GLY A 14 -5.69 -11.54 -13.39
CA GLY A 14 -7.13 -11.38 -13.65
C GLY A 14 -7.83 -10.36 -12.75
N PHE A 15 -7.10 -9.59 -11.96
CA PHE A 15 -7.64 -8.59 -11.04
C PHE A 15 -7.12 -7.19 -11.37
N SER A 16 -7.90 -6.17 -11.01
CA SER A 16 -7.40 -4.80 -11.02
C SER A 16 -6.63 -4.52 -9.73
N GLN A 17 -5.62 -3.67 -9.84
CA GLN A 17 -4.83 -3.24 -8.70
C GLN A 17 -4.54 -1.74 -8.80
N PHE A 18 -4.41 -1.10 -7.66
CA PHE A 18 -4.30 0.34 -7.51
C PHE A 18 -3.26 0.65 -6.44
N SER A 19 -2.47 1.70 -6.62
CA SER A 19 -1.60 2.22 -5.57
C SER A 19 -1.52 3.72 -5.62
N GLY A 20 -1.27 4.30 -4.45
CA GLY A 20 -1.23 5.75 -4.29
C GLY A 20 -0.97 6.16 -2.86
N TYR A 21 -1.21 7.44 -2.60
CA TYR A 21 -1.06 8.05 -1.29
C TYR A 21 -2.39 8.67 -0.86
N VAL A 22 -2.76 8.43 0.39
CA VAL A 22 -3.90 9.10 1.05
C VAL A 22 -3.34 10.05 2.09
N ALA A 23 -3.64 11.34 1.97
CA ALA A 23 -3.30 12.32 2.98
C ALA A 23 -4.03 11.98 4.29
N VAL A 24 -3.29 11.91 5.39
CA VAL A 24 -3.85 11.66 6.73
C VAL A 24 -3.87 12.92 7.60
N ASN A 25 -3.11 13.94 7.19
CA ASN A 25 -3.16 15.28 7.74
C ASN A 25 -2.64 16.24 6.67
N ASP A 26 -3.52 17.13 6.20
CA ASP A 26 -3.23 18.07 5.12
C ASP A 26 -2.30 19.22 5.56
N GLU A 27 -2.30 19.57 6.85
CA GLU A 27 -1.47 20.63 7.42
C GLU A 27 -0.01 20.19 7.62
N ASP A 28 0.19 18.94 8.06
CA ASP A 28 1.50 18.36 8.37
C ASP A 28 2.16 17.65 7.17
N GLY A 29 1.49 17.61 6.01
CA GLY A 29 1.99 16.97 4.79
C GLY A 29 2.18 15.45 4.92
N ARG A 30 1.50 14.80 5.88
CA ARG A 30 1.61 13.36 6.11
C ARG A 30 0.67 12.59 5.20
N ALA A 31 1.19 11.58 4.51
CA ALA A 31 0.41 10.68 3.69
C ALA A 31 0.79 9.21 3.91
N LEU A 32 -0.19 8.33 3.80
CA LEU A 32 0.00 6.88 3.83
C LEU A 32 -0.02 6.33 2.42
N PHE A 33 1.01 5.54 2.09
CA PHE A 33 0.99 4.73 0.89
C PHE A 33 0.01 3.57 1.03
N TYR A 34 -0.70 3.22 -0.05
CA TYR A 34 -1.52 2.03 -0.13
C TYR A 34 -1.27 1.25 -1.42
N TRP A 35 -1.53 -0.07 -1.37
CA TRP A 35 -1.64 -0.94 -2.54
C TRP A 35 -2.88 -1.83 -2.37
N LEU A 36 -3.89 -1.58 -3.20
CA LEU A 36 -5.16 -2.31 -3.22
C LEU A 36 -5.17 -3.29 -4.40
N THR A 37 -5.50 -4.55 -4.13
CA THR A 37 -5.82 -5.55 -5.15
C THR A 37 -7.29 -5.93 -5.00
N GLU A 38 -8.07 -5.77 -6.06
CA GLU A 38 -9.48 -6.19 -6.05
C GLU A 38 -9.59 -7.73 -6.09
N ALA A 39 -10.74 -8.24 -5.63
CA ALA A 39 -11.04 -9.65 -5.81
C ALA A 39 -11.16 -9.99 -7.31
N THR A 40 -10.63 -11.14 -7.73
CA THR A 40 -10.59 -11.56 -9.14
C THR A 40 -11.98 -11.67 -9.79
N ASN A 41 -13.01 -12.02 -9.01
CA ASN A 41 -14.38 -12.22 -9.51
C ASN A 41 -15.40 -11.45 -8.67
N ASN A 42 -16.32 -10.74 -9.33
CA ASN A 42 -17.41 -9.99 -8.72
C ASN A 42 -16.94 -9.03 -7.61
N ALA A 43 -15.84 -8.30 -7.85
CA ALA A 43 -15.17 -7.45 -6.87
C ALA A 43 -16.12 -6.51 -6.11
N ASN A 44 -17.09 -5.92 -6.81
CA ASN A 44 -18.10 -5.03 -6.27
C ASN A 44 -19.05 -5.67 -5.22
N THR A 45 -19.03 -7.00 -5.08
CA THR A 45 -19.84 -7.75 -4.10
C THR A 45 -19.02 -8.34 -2.96
N LYS A 46 -17.69 -8.21 -3.00
CA LYS A 46 -16.79 -8.78 -2.01
C LYS A 46 -16.48 -7.73 -0.93
N PRO A 47 -16.26 -8.16 0.34
CA PRO A 47 -15.91 -7.23 1.40
C PRO A 47 -14.52 -6.64 1.18
N LEU A 48 -14.31 -5.45 1.73
CA LEU A 48 -12.98 -4.84 1.83
C LEU A 48 -12.24 -5.41 3.04
N VAL A 49 -11.00 -5.84 2.84
CA VAL A 49 -10.10 -6.28 3.92
C VAL A 49 -8.92 -5.33 3.99
N LEU A 50 -8.74 -4.71 5.16
CA LEU A 50 -7.57 -3.89 5.46
C LEU A 50 -6.51 -4.74 6.14
N TRP A 51 -5.33 -4.85 5.53
CA TRP A 51 -4.17 -5.54 6.11
C TRP A 51 -3.15 -4.53 6.64
N LEU A 52 -2.88 -4.59 7.93
CA LEU A 52 -1.87 -3.75 8.60
C LEU A 52 -0.79 -4.66 9.20
N ASN A 53 0.45 -4.46 8.79
CA ASN A 53 1.59 -5.12 9.44
C ASN A 53 1.94 -4.38 10.74
N GLY A 54 2.39 -5.12 11.75
CA GLY A 54 2.91 -4.57 12.99
C GLY A 54 4.43 -4.37 12.97
N GLY A 55 4.97 -4.00 14.12
CA GLY A 55 6.40 -3.76 14.34
C GLY A 55 6.67 -2.32 14.77
N ALA A 56 7.38 -2.14 15.87
CA ALA A 56 7.87 -0.82 16.25
C ALA A 56 9.06 -0.47 15.36
N ILE A 57 8.99 0.64 14.63
CA ILE A 57 10.19 1.27 14.08
C ILE A 57 10.92 1.89 15.27
N HIS A 58 11.74 1.09 15.95
CA HIS A 58 12.73 1.61 16.87
C HIS A 58 13.92 2.06 16.04
N LEU A 59 14.03 3.37 15.79
CA LEU A 59 15.29 3.95 15.36
C LEU A 59 16.22 3.97 16.57
N SER A 60 16.87 2.84 16.87
CA SER A 60 18.07 2.89 17.72
C SER A 60 19.11 3.67 16.93
N TYR A 61 19.35 4.91 17.34
CA TYR A 61 20.53 5.65 16.94
C TYR A 61 21.75 4.97 17.57
N ASP A 62 22.27 3.93 16.92
CA ASP A 62 23.61 3.41 17.24
C ASP A 62 24.65 4.33 16.62
N TRP A 63 24.89 5.47 17.28
CA TRP A 63 26.16 6.19 17.16
C TRP A 63 26.99 5.81 18.38
N TYR A 64 27.87 4.81 18.25
CA TYR A 64 29.15 4.67 18.97
C TYR A 64 29.71 3.24 18.78
N THR A 65 30.28 2.97 17.62
CA THR A 65 31.38 1.99 17.51
C THR A 65 32.32 2.45 16.40
N ILE A 66 33.14 3.44 16.77
CA ILE A 66 34.51 3.60 16.28
C ILE A 66 35.43 3.13 17.41
#